data_AF-A0A812P8Z9-F1
#
_entry.id   AF-A0A812P8Z9-F1
#
_cell.length_a   1.000
_cell.length_b   1.000
_cell.length_c   1.000
_cell.angle_alpha   90.00
_cell.angle_beta   90.00
_cell.angle_gamma   90.00
#
_symmetry.space_group_name_H-M   'P 1'
#
loop_
_entity.id
_entity.type
_entity.pdbx_description
1 polymer ?
#
loop_
_entity_poly.entity_id
_entity_poly.type
_entity_poly.pdbx_seq_one_letter_code
_entity_poly.pdbx_strand_id
1 'polypeptide(L)'
;MLASGFFCALLSCGALGNSLDAEGRLTWWQWLGWPMFTGPQALPEEDVVCPTLGGSVEERHADALEVLLSEELCPFVVAFFSSSSPLSQSTKLALTEQRLASSFPTLRYVRVETEQMSIRAFLQWDINYLPTYVLFWPANSTSPWQRWQSGKNANPYDYHDVSAWMTKATGLVPSNSSQAAAGPVPPRGKNASLSFGWFLVALAVLHRLANHASGASQVTT
;
A
#
# COMPACT_ATOMS: atom_id res chain seq x y z
N MET A 1 68.60 36.99 -5.27
CA MET A 1 67.75 37.58 -6.32
C MET A 1 66.44 36.82 -6.31
N LEU A 2 65.40 37.45 -5.73
CA LEU A 2 64.09 37.74 -6.36
C LEU A 2 63.26 36.47 -6.65
N ALA A 3 62.00 36.33 -6.24
CA ALA A 3 61.10 37.15 -5.43
C ALA A 3 59.85 36.30 -5.12
N SER A 4 59.14 36.65 -4.04
CA SER A 4 57.67 36.83 -3.93
C SER A 4 56.79 35.92 -4.80
N GLY A 5 55.90 35.07 -4.28
CA GLY A 5 54.89 35.28 -3.24
C GLY A 5 53.51 34.99 -3.85
N PHE A 6 52.57 34.39 -3.10
CA PHE A 6 51.13 34.73 -3.07
C PHE A 6 50.33 33.71 -2.23
N PHE A 7 49.89 34.19 -1.05
CA PHE A 7 48.60 33.98 -0.41
C PHE A 7 47.93 32.58 -0.50
N CYS A 8 48.02 31.81 0.58
CA CYS A 8 47.03 30.80 0.94
C CYS A 8 46.19 31.38 2.10
N ALA A 9 45.09 32.06 1.76
CA ALA A 9 44.14 32.59 2.72
C ALA A 9 42.98 31.62 2.91
N LEU A 10 42.88 31.16 4.15
CA LEU A 10 41.69 30.74 4.90
C LEU A 10 40.34 31.11 4.26
N LEU A 11 39.55 30.10 3.91
CA LEU A 11 38.07 30.10 3.95
C LEU A 11 37.57 28.66 3.74
N SER A 12 37.41 27.92 4.84
CA SER A 12 36.52 26.75 4.89
C SER A 12 35.49 27.02 5.98
N CYS A 13 34.50 27.83 5.61
CA CYS A 13 33.20 27.88 6.29
C CYS A 13 32.29 26.85 5.61
N GLY A 14 31.53 26.12 6.42
CA GLY A 14 30.88 24.86 6.06
C GLY A 14 30.00 24.91 4.82
N ALA A 15 30.24 23.94 3.93
CA ALA A 15 29.25 23.51 2.97
C ALA A 15 28.18 22.68 3.70
N LEU A 16 27.06 23.32 4.04
CA LEU A 16 25.78 22.64 4.18
C LEU A 16 25.46 21.99 2.83
N GLY A 17 25.83 20.73 2.70
CA GLY A 17 25.54 19.90 1.53
C GLY A 17 24.06 19.59 1.47
N ASN A 18 23.28 20.50 0.90
CA ASN A 18 21.96 20.19 0.38
C ASN A 18 22.17 19.33 -0.88
N SER A 19 22.06 18.01 -0.73
CA SER A 19 21.92 17.07 -1.84
C SER A 19 20.62 17.38 -2.57
N LEU A 20 20.71 18.23 -3.59
CA LEU A 20 19.66 18.45 -4.58
C LEU A 20 19.68 17.27 -5.53
N ASP A 21 18.85 16.27 -5.26
CA ASP A 21 18.52 15.26 -6.26
C ASP A 21 17.93 15.94 -7.51
N ALA A 22 18.40 15.52 -8.67
CA ALA A 22 18.16 16.14 -9.99
C ALA A 22 16.69 16.18 -10.47
N GLU A 23 15.72 15.82 -9.63
CA GLU A 23 14.28 15.89 -9.94
C GLU A 23 13.50 16.92 -9.12
N GLY A 24 14.12 17.68 -8.21
CA GLY A 24 13.47 18.85 -7.59
C GLY A 24 12.12 18.57 -6.92
N ARG A 25 11.84 17.31 -6.54
CA ARG A 25 10.64 16.94 -5.80
C ARG A 25 10.95 16.98 -4.32
N LEU A 26 10.68 18.14 -3.72
CA LEU A 26 10.51 18.26 -2.28
C LEU A 26 9.44 17.25 -1.85
N THR A 27 9.85 16.22 -1.12
CA THR A 27 8.95 15.23 -0.53
C THR A 27 8.15 15.91 0.57
N TRP A 28 6.90 16.27 0.28
CA TRP A 28 5.91 16.94 1.16
C TRP A 28 5.76 16.33 2.57
N TRP A 29 6.21 15.09 2.76
CA TRP A 29 6.26 14.37 4.02
C TRP A 29 7.02 15.07 5.15
N GLN A 30 7.99 15.94 4.82
CA GLN A 30 8.71 16.74 5.82
C GLN A 30 7.84 17.82 6.49
N TRP A 31 6.74 18.26 5.86
CA TRP A 31 5.91 19.38 6.37
C TRP A 31 4.74 18.94 7.25
N LEU A 32 4.32 17.67 7.19
CA LEU A 32 3.11 17.21 7.87
C LEU A 32 3.26 16.93 9.36
N GLY A 33 4.38 17.35 9.98
CA GLY A 33 4.48 17.41 11.45
C GLY A 33 4.02 16.13 12.12
N TRP A 34 4.53 14.99 11.67
CA TRP A 34 4.49 13.80 12.53
C TRP A 34 5.13 14.25 13.85
N PRO A 35 4.52 13.97 15.02
CA PRO A 35 5.28 14.07 16.25
C PRO A 35 6.54 13.24 15.97
N MET A 36 7.70 13.91 15.95
CA MET A 36 8.97 13.24 15.79
C MET A 36 8.92 12.09 16.78
N PHE A 37 9.00 10.86 16.28
CA PHE A 37 9.40 9.73 17.10
C PHE A 37 10.64 10.22 17.85
N THR A 38 10.47 10.46 19.14
CA THR A 38 11.42 11.18 19.99
C THR A 38 12.62 10.29 20.22
N GLY A 39 13.54 10.29 19.25
CA GLY A 39 14.81 9.58 19.32
C GLY A 39 14.68 8.05 19.44
N PRO A 40 15.70 7.30 19.05
CA PRO A 40 15.78 5.91 19.45
C PRO A 40 15.91 5.89 20.97
N GLN A 41 14.85 5.52 21.68
CA GLN A 41 15.08 4.84 22.95
C GLN A 41 15.88 3.60 22.58
N ALA A 42 17.08 3.47 23.13
CA ALA A 42 17.83 2.23 23.13
C ALA A 42 17.02 1.21 23.92
N LEU A 43 16.01 0.65 23.26
CA LEU A 43 15.27 -0.49 23.75
C LEU A 43 16.29 -1.64 23.87
N PRO A 44 16.20 -2.44 24.93
CA PRO A 44 17.04 -3.61 25.07
C PRO A 44 16.94 -4.43 23.78
N GLU A 45 18.09 -4.85 23.28
CA GLU A 45 18.27 -5.73 22.12
C GLU A 45 17.74 -7.14 22.48
N GLU A 46 16.48 -7.24 22.87
CA GLU A 46 15.74 -8.49 22.84
C GLU A 46 15.54 -8.81 21.37
N ASP A 47 16.09 -9.94 20.93
CA ASP A 47 15.86 -10.50 19.60
C ASP A 47 14.35 -10.67 19.41
N VAL A 48 13.67 -9.65 18.88
CA VAL A 48 12.25 -9.71 18.54
C VAL A 48 12.12 -10.67 17.37
N VAL A 49 11.87 -11.94 17.68
CA VAL A 49 11.63 -12.97 16.69
C VAL A 49 10.26 -12.74 16.07
N CYS A 50 10.24 -12.18 14.86
CA CYS A 50 9.01 -12.01 14.11
C CYS A 50 8.45 -13.38 13.69
N PRO A 51 7.17 -13.66 13.98
CA PRO A 51 6.56 -14.92 13.57
C PRO A 51 6.54 -15.00 12.04
N THR A 52 7.11 -16.08 11.51
CA THR A 52 7.07 -16.38 10.07
C THR A 52 5.67 -16.85 9.71
N LEU A 53 4.79 -15.89 9.40
CA LEU A 53 3.45 -16.16 8.87
C LEU A 53 3.60 -16.61 7.41
N GLY A 54 3.70 -17.92 7.20
CA GLY A 54 4.06 -18.58 5.94
C GLY A 54 3.23 -18.16 4.73
N GLY A 55 3.60 -17.04 4.10
CA GLY A 55 3.03 -16.57 2.84
C GLY A 55 1.54 -16.26 2.86
N SER A 56 0.93 -16.09 4.03
CA SER A 56 -0.49 -15.77 4.12
C SER A 56 -0.74 -14.28 3.93
N VAL A 57 -1.68 -13.95 3.06
CA VAL A 57 -2.18 -12.59 2.86
C VAL A 57 -3.21 -12.28 3.96
N GLU A 58 -2.92 -11.28 4.78
CA GLU A 58 -3.80 -10.85 5.87
C GLU A 58 -4.66 -9.66 5.44
N GLU A 59 -5.97 -9.74 5.62
CA GLU A 59 -6.88 -8.63 5.32
C GLU A 59 -7.25 -7.89 6.62
N ARG A 60 -6.98 -6.59 6.67
CA ARG A 60 -7.21 -5.74 7.84
C ARG A 60 -8.05 -4.53 7.48
N HIS A 61 -8.77 -4.02 8.47
CA HIS A 61 -9.52 -2.77 8.35
C HIS A 61 -8.55 -1.58 8.42
N ALA A 62 -8.98 -0.44 7.90
CA ALA A 62 -8.19 0.78 7.92
C ALA A 62 -7.72 1.19 9.32
N ASP A 63 -8.59 1.08 10.32
CA ASP A 63 -8.28 1.48 11.71
C ASP A 63 -7.21 0.59 12.33
N ALA A 64 -7.13 -0.67 11.91
CA ALA A 64 -6.09 -1.58 12.36
C ALA A 64 -4.71 -1.12 11.86
N LEU A 65 -4.63 -0.39 10.75
CA LEU A 65 -3.35 0.11 10.24
C LEU A 65 -2.66 1.01 11.26
N GLU A 66 -3.38 1.91 11.93
CA GLU A 66 -2.78 2.78 12.95
C GLU A 66 -2.18 1.97 14.10
N VAL A 67 -2.86 0.89 14.50
CA VAL A 67 -2.37 -0.07 15.50
C VAL A 67 -1.12 -0.79 15.01
N LEU A 68 -1.09 -1.22 13.73
CA LEU A 68 0.08 -1.82 13.11
C LEU A 68 1.30 -0.91 13.12
N LEU A 69 1.11 0.41 12.97
CA LEU A 69 2.19 1.39 13.04
C LEU A 69 2.75 1.55 14.46
N SER A 70 1.90 1.41 15.48
CA SER A 70 2.30 1.64 16.87
C SER A 70 2.86 0.39 17.56
N GLU A 71 2.39 -0.79 17.19
CA GLU A 71 2.65 -2.02 17.96
C GLU A 71 3.70 -2.93 17.33
N GLU A 72 3.97 -2.80 16.03
CA GLU A 72 4.76 -3.80 15.32
C GLU A 72 6.17 -3.34 14.96
N LEU A 73 7.15 -4.01 15.55
CA LEU A 73 8.56 -3.91 15.18
C LEU A 73 8.92 -4.80 14.00
N CYS A 74 7.97 -5.55 13.45
CA CYS A 74 8.22 -6.54 12.42
C CYS A 74 8.13 -5.95 11.01
N PRO A 75 8.97 -6.40 10.07
CA PRO A 75 8.84 -6.02 8.67
C PRO A 75 7.49 -6.44 8.06
N PHE A 76 6.82 -5.52 7.38
CA PHE A 76 5.58 -5.82 6.69
C PHE A 76 5.41 -4.99 5.41
N VAL A 77 4.58 -5.48 4.51
CA VAL A 77 4.12 -4.77 3.33
C VAL A 77 2.61 -4.63 3.37
N VAL A 78 2.14 -3.41 3.12
CA VAL A 78 0.72 -3.07 3.04
C VAL A 78 0.36 -2.82 1.58
N ALA A 79 -0.66 -3.51 1.10
CA ALA A 79 -1.30 -3.25 -0.18
C ALA A 79 -2.65 -2.57 0.04
N PHE A 80 -2.72 -1.31 -0.38
CA PHE A 80 -3.95 -0.53 -0.41
C PHE A 80 -4.75 -0.88 -1.66
N PHE A 81 -5.98 -1.33 -1.49
CA PHE A 81 -6.87 -1.69 -2.59
C PHE A 81 -8.27 -1.09 -2.38
N SER A 82 -9.07 -1.04 -3.46
CA SER A 82 -10.47 -0.62 -3.41
C SER A 82 -11.33 -1.76 -3.92
N SER A 83 -12.38 -2.14 -3.18
CA SER A 83 -13.31 -3.16 -3.67
C SER A 83 -14.19 -2.65 -4.81
N SER A 84 -14.47 -1.34 -4.90
CA SER A 84 -15.19 -0.77 -6.04
C SER A 84 -14.38 -0.72 -7.33
N SER A 85 -13.05 -0.85 -7.27
CA SER A 85 -12.17 -0.88 -8.45
C SER A 85 -12.19 -2.25 -9.14
N PRO A 86 -12.64 -2.35 -10.42
CA PRO A 86 -12.66 -3.62 -11.15
C PRO A 86 -11.29 -4.27 -11.27
N LEU A 87 -10.22 -3.47 -11.35
CA LEU A 87 -8.84 -3.97 -11.44
C LEU A 87 -8.39 -4.65 -10.14
N SER A 88 -8.87 -4.16 -8.99
CA SER A 88 -8.56 -4.74 -7.68
C SER A 88 -9.25 -6.09 -7.44
N GLN A 89 -10.37 -6.32 -8.13
CA GLN A 89 -11.12 -7.58 -8.10
C GLN A 89 -10.53 -8.65 -9.04
N SER A 90 -9.52 -8.30 -9.86
CA SER A 90 -8.96 -9.24 -10.82
C SER A 90 -8.26 -10.43 -10.12
N THR A 91 -8.49 -11.63 -10.65
CA THR A 91 -7.81 -12.86 -10.21
C THR A 91 -6.30 -12.76 -10.41
N LYS A 92 -5.86 -12.03 -11.45
CA LYS A 92 -4.45 -11.75 -11.71
C LYS A 92 -3.81 -11.03 -10.54
N LEU A 93 -4.42 -9.95 -10.04
CA LEU A 93 -3.89 -9.23 -8.89
C LEU A 93 -3.84 -10.14 -7.66
N ALA A 94 -4.92 -10.90 -7.42
CA ALA A 94 -4.98 -11.82 -6.29
C ALA A 94 -3.85 -12.87 -6.30
N LEU A 95 -3.54 -13.42 -7.47
CA LEU A 95 -2.40 -14.33 -7.65
C LEU A 95 -1.06 -13.62 -7.47
N THR A 96 -0.91 -12.40 -7.97
CA THR A 96 0.31 -11.60 -7.79
C THR A 96 0.58 -11.36 -6.31
N GLU A 97 -0.42 -10.92 -5.54
CA GLU A 97 -0.26 -10.64 -4.11
C GLU A 97 0.03 -11.91 -3.30
N GLN A 98 -0.66 -13.00 -3.60
CA GLN A 98 -0.40 -14.30 -2.97
C GLN A 98 1.01 -14.82 -3.28
N ARG A 99 1.49 -14.59 -4.51
CA ARG A 99 2.87 -14.91 -4.90
C ARG A 99 3.87 -14.02 -4.19
N LEU A 100 3.60 -12.73 -4.02
CA LEU A 100 4.46 -11.82 -3.26
C LEU A 100 4.57 -12.26 -1.80
N ALA A 101 3.44 -12.55 -1.14
CA ALA A 101 3.44 -13.02 0.24
C ALA A 101 4.26 -14.31 0.40
N SER A 102 4.07 -15.30 -0.48
CA SER A 102 4.82 -16.56 -0.43
C SER A 102 6.29 -16.43 -0.81
N SER A 103 6.66 -15.49 -1.69
CA SER A 103 8.06 -15.25 -2.05
C SER A 103 8.87 -14.60 -0.94
N PHE A 104 8.26 -13.76 -0.10
CA PHE A 104 8.94 -13.03 0.97
C PHE A 104 8.39 -13.45 2.35
N PRO A 105 8.66 -14.68 2.84
CA PRO A 105 8.08 -15.19 4.08
C PRO A 105 8.54 -14.42 5.34
N THR A 106 9.63 -13.67 5.24
CA THR A 106 10.11 -12.78 6.31
C THR A 106 9.27 -11.50 6.42
N LEU A 107 8.54 -11.13 5.37
CA LEU A 107 7.66 -9.97 5.33
C LEU A 107 6.22 -10.40 5.61
N ARG A 108 5.55 -9.74 6.55
CA ARG A 108 4.10 -9.92 6.67
C ARG A 108 3.38 -9.16 5.57
N TYR A 109 2.45 -9.82 4.89
CA TYR A 109 1.69 -9.20 3.82
C TYR A 109 0.28 -8.83 4.29
N VAL A 110 -0.01 -7.53 4.34
CA VAL A 110 -1.29 -6.97 4.82
C VAL A 110 -2.02 -6.27 3.68
N ARG A 111 -3.32 -6.45 3.57
CA ARG A 111 -4.21 -5.75 2.64
C ARG A 111 -5.14 -4.85 3.41
N VAL A 112 -5.29 -3.62 2.92
CA VAL A 112 -6.16 -2.62 3.53
C VAL A 112 -7.09 -2.05 2.47
N GLU A 113 -8.39 -2.04 2.77
CA GLU A 113 -9.41 -1.45 1.91
C GLU A 113 -9.46 0.06 2.08
N THR A 114 -9.17 0.82 1.02
CA THR A 114 -9.09 2.28 1.06
C THR A 114 -10.42 2.96 1.27
N GLU A 115 -11.53 2.32 0.91
CA GLU A 115 -12.88 2.85 1.10
C GLU A 115 -13.29 2.91 2.58
N GLN A 116 -12.63 2.12 3.43
CA GLN A 116 -12.82 2.13 4.87
C GLN A 116 -11.88 3.12 5.57
N MET A 117 -10.93 3.74 4.85
CA MET A 117 -9.97 4.67 5.45
C MET A 117 -10.58 6.05 5.66
N SER A 118 -10.20 6.69 6.77
CA SER A 118 -10.49 8.12 6.96
C SER A 118 -9.79 8.94 5.87
N ILE A 119 -10.40 10.07 5.48
CA ILE A 119 -9.80 11.01 4.51
C ILE A 119 -8.41 11.45 4.97
N ARG A 120 -8.23 11.63 6.28
CA ARG A 120 -6.94 11.95 6.89
C ARG A 120 -5.91 10.86 6.59
N ALA A 121 -6.23 9.59 6.87
CA ALA A 121 -5.32 8.48 6.61
C ALA A 121 -5.02 8.38 5.11
N PHE A 122 -6.02 8.49 4.24
CA PHE A 122 -5.85 8.44 2.79
C PHE A 122 -4.86 9.52 2.28
N LEU A 123 -5.03 10.76 2.72
CA LEU A 123 -4.12 11.88 2.38
C LEU A 123 -2.75 11.73 3.04
N GLN A 124 -2.72 11.25 4.28
CA GLN A 124 -1.48 10.99 5.01
C GLN A 124 -0.65 9.92 4.33
N TRP A 125 -1.25 8.90 3.71
CA TRP A 125 -0.55 7.90 2.91
C TRP A 125 -0.38 8.30 1.43
N ASP A 126 -0.92 9.46 1.05
CA ASP A 126 -0.86 10.06 -0.29
C ASP A 126 -1.25 9.07 -1.40
N ILE A 127 -2.29 8.27 -1.18
CA ILE A 127 -2.65 7.15 -2.08
C ILE A 127 -3.21 7.71 -3.40
N ASN A 128 -2.36 7.80 -4.42
CA ASN A 128 -2.70 8.44 -5.70
C ASN A 128 -3.24 7.46 -6.76
N TYR A 129 -3.02 6.16 -6.58
CA TYR A 129 -3.45 5.10 -7.50
C TYR A 129 -3.65 3.80 -6.74
N LEU A 130 -4.40 2.87 -7.33
CA LEU A 130 -4.69 1.58 -6.71
C LEU A 130 -4.36 0.42 -7.67
N PRO A 131 -3.77 -0.68 -7.16
CA PRO A 131 -3.27 -0.82 -5.80
C PRO A 131 -2.00 0.01 -5.56
N THR A 132 -1.78 0.44 -4.31
CA THR A 132 -0.51 1.05 -3.87
C THR A 132 0.13 0.16 -2.82
N TYR A 133 1.42 -0.14 -2.98
CA TYR A 133 2.21 -0.89 -2.00
C TYR A 133 3.05 0.06 -1.14
N VAL A 134 3.08 -0.21 0.16
CA VAL A 134 3.95 0.46 1.12
C VAL A 134 4.66 -0.59 1.95
N LEU A 135 5.97 -0.48 2.04
CA LEU A 135 6.84 -1.37 2.81
C LEU A 135 7.29 -0.66 4.07
N PHE A 136 7.16 -1.34 5.20
CA PHE A 136 7.82 -1.03 6.44
C PHE A 136 9.02 -1.94 6.63
N TRP A 137 10.21 -1.36 6.73
CA TRP A 137 11.46 -2.07 6.92
C TRP A 137 12.28 -1.42 8.05
N PRO A 138 12.14 -1.90 9.30
CA PRO A 138 12.74 -1.27 10.47
C PRO A 138 14.27 -1.27 10.44
N ALA A 139 14.91 -2.22 9.75
CA ALA A 139 16.36 -2.28 9.64
C ALA A 139 16.96 -1.19 8.72
N ASN A 140 16.14 -0.40 8.01
CA ASN A 140 16.62 0.74 7.24
C ASN A 140 16.62 2.00 8.10
N SER A 141 17.81 2.47 8.48
CA SER A 141 18.02 3.62 9.35
C SER A 141 17.64 4.98 8.74
N THR A 142 17.53 5.08 7.41
CA THR A 142 17.29 6.37 6.73
C THR A 142 15.81 6.69 6.55
N SER A 143 15.02 5.69 6.14
CA SER A 143 13.57 5.77 6.09
C SER A 143 13.01 4.35 6.23
N PRO A 144 12.38 4.00 7.37
CA PRO A 144 11.78 2.69 7.53
C PRO A 144 10.57 2.51 6.60
N TRP A 145 10.01 3.60 6.10
CA TRP A 145 8.90 3.59 5.15
C TRP A 145 9.43 3.74 3.73
N GLN A 146 9.07 2.78 2.89
CA GLN A 146 9.29 2.87 1.45
C GLN A 146 7.97 2.70 0.72
N ARG A 147 7.69 3.64 -0.16
CA ARG A 147 6.50 3.60 -0.98
C ARG A 147 6.83 3.12 -2.38
N TRP A 148 5.97 2.26 -2.92
CA TRP A 148 6.02 1.91 -4.32
C TRP A 148 5.81 3.17 -5.19
N GLN A 149 6.70 3.38 -6.15
CA GLN A 149 6.60 4.47 -7.10
C GLN A 149 6.24 3.87 -8.47
N SER A 150 5.00 4.03 -8.87
CA SER A 150 4.52 3.71 -10.22
C SER A 150 5.13 4.67 -11.24
N GLY A 151 6.42 4.50 -11.52
CA GLY A 151 7.21 5.31 -12.44
C GLY A 151 7.58 4.56 -13.71
N LYS A 152 7.54 5.29 -14.84
CA LYS A 152 7.94 5.02 -16.24
C LYS A 152 7.61 3.69 -16.91
N ASN A 153 7.51 2.55 -16.23
CA ASN A 153 7.05 1.26 -16.74
C ASN A 153 6.66 0.26 -15.64
N ALA A 154 6.71 0.64 -14.35
CA ALA A 154 6.48 -0.29 -13.26
C ALA A 154 4.98 -0.55 -13.06
N ASN A 155 4.53 -1.77 -13.35
CA ASN A 155 3.15 -2.18 -13.27
C ASN A 155 2.84 -2.79 -11.88
N PRO A 156 1.93 -2.20 -11.07
CA PRO A 156 1.62 -2.72 -9.74
C PRO A 156 0.86 -4.07 -9.77
N TYR A 157 0.42 -4.51 -10.96
CA TYR A 157 -0.23 -5.80 -11.19
C TYR A 157 0.76 -6.90 -11.63
N ASP A 158 2.02 -6.54 -11.91
CA ASP A 158 3.07 -7.48 -12.30
C ASP A 158 3.90 -7.89 -11.09
N TYR A 159 4.00 -9.20 -10.88
CA TYR A 159 4.83 -9.77 -9.83
C TYR A 159 6.29 -9.37 -9.96
N HIS A 160 6.84 -9.34 -11.18
CA HIS A 160 8.26 -9.07 -11.39
C HIS A 160 8.64 -7.65 -10.98
N ASP A 161 7.80 -6.69 -11.35
CA ASP A 161 8.03 -5.29 -11.02
C ASP A 161 7.96 -5.07 -9.49
N VAL A 162 6.92 -5.60 -8.85
CA VAL A 162 6.72 -5.43 -7.40
C VAL A 162 7.80 -6.15 -6.58
N SER A 163 8.14 -7.39 -6.95
CA SER A 163 9.19 -8.15 -6.27
C SER A 163 10.58 -7.55 -6.47
N ALA A 164 10.88 -6.98 -7.64
CA ALA A 164 12.15 -6.29 -7.88
C ALA A 164 12.33 -5.07 -6.98
N TRP A 165 11.27 -4.26 -6.81
CA TRP A 165 11.28 -3.17 -5.84
C TRP A 165 11.43 -3.66 -4.40
N MET A 166 10.68 -4.69 -3.98
CA MET A 166 10.82 -5.24 -2.63
C MET A 166 12.24 -5.74 -2.37
N THR A 167 12.83 -6.43 -3.35
CA THR A 167 14.23 -6.90 -3.30
C THR A 167 15.20 -5.72 -3.18
N LYS A 168 15.00 -4.66 -3.97
CA LYS A 168 15.82 -3.45 -3.90
C LYS A 168 15.67 -2.73 -2.55
N ALA A 169 14.46 -2.71 -2.00
CA ALA A 169 14.11 -2.01 -0.78
C ALA A 169 14.62 -2.70 0.48
N THR A 170 14.56 -4.04 0.50
CA THR A 170 14.86 -4.88 1.68
C THR A 170 16.20 -5.61 1.59
N GLY A 171 16.74 -5.80 0.39
CA GLY A 171 17.86 -6.70 0.12
C GLY A 171 17.50 -8.20 0.18
N LEU A 172 16.24 -8.55 0.45
CA LEU A 172 15.78 -9.94 0.51
C LEU A 172 15.68 -10.53 -0.89
N VAL A 173 16.20 -11.74 -1.07
CA VAL A 173 16.03 -12.51 -2.30
C VAL A 173 14.68 -13.23 -2.24
N PRO A 174 13.82 -13.11 -3.27
CA PRO A 174 12.56 -13.82 -3.30
C PRO A 174 12.81 -15.33 -3.27
N SER A 175 12.16 -16.02 -2.34
CA SER A 175 12.17 -17.48 -2.30
C SER A 175 11.48 -18.06 -3.54
N ASN A 176 11.90 -19.27 -3.92
CA ASN A 176 11.40 -19.93 -5.13
C ASN A 176 9.98 -20.47 -4.87
N SER A 177 9.00 -19.57 -4.90
CA SER A 177 7.60 -19.87 -4.65
C SER A 177 6.96 -20.48 -5.91
N SER A 178 6.65 -21.78 -5.84
CA SER A 178 5.74 -22.38 -6.81
C SER A 178 4.31 -21.94 -6.49
N GLN A 179 3.49 -21.70 -7.52
CA GLN A 179 2.07 -21.32 -7.35
C GLN A 179 1.29 -22.28 -6.44
N ALA A 180 1.73 -23.55 -6.34
CA ALA A 180 1.12 -24.56 -5.49
C ALA A 180 1.32 -24.33 -3.98
N ALA A 181 2.40 -23.65 -3.58
CA ALA A 181 2.68 -23.36 -2.16
C ALA A 181 1.81 -22.21 -1.61
N ALA A 182 1.15 -21.46 -2.49
CA ALA A 182 0.47 -20.22 -2.16
C ALA A 182 -0.97 -20.43 -1.61
N GLY A 183 -1.45 -21.66 -1.50
CA GLY A 183 -2.79 -21.95 -0.99
C GLY A 183 -3.93 -21.42 -1.88
N PRO A 184 -5.19 -21.74 -1.56
CA PRO A 184 -6.33 -21.26 -2.32
C PRO A 184 -6.48 -19.74 -2.17
N VAL A 185 -6.49 -19.03 -3.30
CA VAL A 185 -6.75 -17.59 -3.33
C VAL A 185 -8.24 -17.36 -3.04
N PRO A 186 -8.62 -16.67 -1.96
CA PRO A 186 -10.01 -16.38 -1.68
C PRO A 186 -10.59 -15.49 -2.79
N PRO A 187 -11.83 -15.75 -3.24
CA PRO A 187 -12.48 -14.90 -4.24
C PRO A 187 -12.59 -13.46 -3.71
N ARG A 188 -12.13 -12.50 -4.52
CA ARG A 188 -12.21 -11.07 -4.18
C ARG A 188 -13.60 -10.54 -4.48
N GLY A 189 -14.17 -9.82 -3.52
CA GLY A 189 -15.54 -9.34 -3.57
C GLY A 189 -16.47 -10.29 -2.81
N LYS A 190 -16.70 -9.99 -1.52
CA LYS A 190 -17.84 -10.56 -0.82
C LYS A 190 -19.09 -10.09 -1.53
N ASN A 191 -19.74 -10.98 -2.27
CA ASN A 191 -21.14 -10.86 -2.66
C ASN A 191 -21.50 -9.42 -3.04
N ALA A 192 -20.84 -8.85 -4.07
CA ALA A 192 -21.45 -7.75 -4.78
C ALA A 192 -22.78 -8.33 -5.26
N SER A 193 -23.82 -7.93 -4.55
CA SER A 193 -25.14 -8.50 -4.60
C SER A 193 -25.67 -8.20 -5.98
N LEU A 194 -25.38 -9.09 -6.93
CA LEU A 194 -26.23 -9.29 -8.09
C LEU A 194 -27.67 -9.32 -7.57
N SER A 195 -27.93 -9.92 -6.40
CA SER A 195 -29.22 -9.84 -5.71
C SER A 195 -29.74 -8.42 -5.42
N PHE A 196 -28.94 -7.41 -5.03
CA PHE A 196 -29.46 -6.07 -4.73
C PHE A 196 -29.76 -5.29 -6.01
N GLY A 197 -28.88 -5.37 -7.02
CA GLY A 197 -29.15 -4.79 -8.33
C GLY A 197 -30.39 -5.42 -8.98
N TRP A 198 -30.48 -6.74 -8.98
CA TRP A 198 -31.67 -7.46 -9.47
C TRP A 198 -32.91 -7.22 -8.61
N PHE A 199 -32.78 -7.00 -7.31
CA PHE A 199 -33.88 -6.62 -6.42
C PHE A 199 -34.46 -5.26 -6.79
N LEU A 200 -33.61 -4.25 -7.05
CA LEU A 200 -34.07 -2.94 -7.51
C LEU A 200 -34.77 -3.03 -8.88
N VAL A 201 -34.23 -3.84 -9.80
CA VAL A 201 -34.89 -4.11 -11.10
C VAL A 201 -36.25 -4.77 -10.89
N ALA A 202 -36.34 -5.80 -10.05
CA ALA A 202 -37.60 -6.49 -9.74
C ALA A 202 -38.63 -5.55 -9.10
N LEU A 203 -38.20 -4.69 -8.18
CA LEU A 203 -39.06 -3.71 -7.50
C LEU A 203 -39.57 -2.64 -8.48
N ALA A 204 -38.74 -2.18 -9.42
CA ALA A 204 -39.16 -1.26 -10.48
C ALA A 204 -40.17 -1.90 -11.45
N VAL A 205 -39.99 -3.17 -11.81
CA VAL A 205 -40.94 -3.93 -12.65
C VAL A 205 -42.28 -4.11 -11.94
N LEU A 206 -42.27 -4.53 -10.67
CA LEU A 206 -43.46 -4.68 -9.84
C LEU A 206 -44.24 -3.37 -9.72
N HIS A 207 -43.55 -2.26 -9.46
CA HIS A 207 -44.17 -0.94 -9.39
C HIS A 207 -44.84 -0.54 -10.71
N ARG A 208 -44.20 -0.82 -11.85
CA ARG A 208 -44.76 -0.53 -13.17
C ARG A 208 -46.00 -1.37 -13.46
N LEU A 209 -46.00 -2.66 -13.08
CA LEU A 209 -47.14 -3.55 -13.25
C LEU A 209 -48.33 -3.13 -12.36
N ALA A 210 -48.08 -2.74 -11.11
CA ALA A 210 -49.12 -2.27 -10.21
C ALA A 210 -49.84 -1.01 -10.75
N ASN A 211 -49.07 -0.06 -11.32
CA ASN A 211 -49.64 1.15 -11.90
C ASN A 211 -50.47 0.88 -13.16
N HIS A 212 -50.11 -0.13 -13.96
CA HIS A 212 -50.91 -0.54 -15.12
C HIS A 212 -52.24 -1.21 -14.71
N ALA A 213 -52.26 -1.99 -13.63
CA ALA A 213 -53.48 -2.63 -13.14
C ALA A 213 -54.53 -1.62 -12.64
N SER A 214 -54.09 -0.56 -11.96
CA SER A 214 -54.97 0.49 -11.44
C SER A 214 -55.64 1.34 -12.53
N GLY A 215 -55.02 1.46 -13.70
CA GLY A 215 -55.55 2.23 -14.84
C GLY A 215 -56.65 1.51 -15.63
N ALA A 216 -56.73 0.18 -15.56
CA ALA A 216 -57.71 -0.61 -16.31
C ALA A 216 -59.12 -0.56 -15.71
N SER A 217 -59.28 -0.08 -14.47
CA SER A 217 -60.55 -0.13 -13.74
C SER A 217 -61.47 1.08 -13.96
N GLN A 218 -61.09 2.06 -14.79
CA GLN A 218 -61.86 3.30 -15.00
C GLN A 218 -62.65 3.38 -16.31
N VAL A 219 -62.69 2.34 -17.14
CA VAL A 219 -63.40 2.36 -18.44
C VAL A 219 -64.53 1.33 -18.46
N THR A 220 -65.48 1.46 -17.54
CA THR A 220 -66.79 0.78 -17.61
C THR A 220 -67.81 1.60 -16.83
N THR A 221 -68.19 2.74 -17.39
CA THR A 221 -69.45 3.45 -17.08
C THR A 221 -69.89 4.21 -18.31
#